data_AF-A0A3C0YYN0-F1
#
_entry.id   AF-A0A3C0YYN0-F1
#
_cell.length_a   1.000
_cell.length_b   1.000
_cell.length_c   1.000
_cell.angle_alpha   90.00
_cell.angle_beta   90.00
_cell.angle_gamma   90.00
#
_symmetry.space_group_name_H-M   'P 1'
#
loop_
_entity.id
_entity.type
_entity.pdbx_description
1 polymer ?
#
loop_
_entity_poly.entity_id
_entity_poly.type
_entity_poly.pdbx_seq_one_letter_code
_entity_poly.pdbx_strand_id
1 'polypeptide(L)'
;MGCDTGKQNHGKLGLWDANLFDYDGVYGTGFDMDKAARLEYGQTQMTHAMLFTGVDVVDGKPRRWRVENSYGDAVGDKGFFLMNDSWFEQYMFEIAAPKSRLSPELQAALDTEPIVLPPWDPMGALARSR
;
A
#
# COMPACT_ATOMS: atom_id res chain seq x y z
N MET A 1 2.69 6.12 -5.57
CA MET A 1 2.54 5.39 -4.29
C MET A 1 2.85 3.93 -4.53
N GLY A 2 3.53 3.25 -3.60
CA GLY A 2 3.97 1.87 -3.74
C GLY A 2 3.37 0.96 -2.67
N CYS A 3 2.78 -0.16 -3.09
CA CYS A 3 2.09 -1.10 -2.22
C CYS A 3 2.14 -2.55 -2.71
N ASP A 4 1.61 -3.47 -1.91
CA ASP A 4 1.41 -4.87 -2.28
C ASP A 4 -0.02 -5.13 -2.79
N THR A 5 -0.28 -4.89 -4.08
CA THR A 5 -1.64 -5.03 -4.65
C THR A 5 -2.19 -6.44 -4.66
N GLY A 6 -1.35 -7.45 -4.42
CA GLY A 6 -1.74 -8.85 -4.36
C GLY A 6 -2.48 -9.24 -3.09
N LYS A 7 -2.50 -8.39 -2.05
CA LYS A 7 -3.10 -8.71 -0.76
C LYS A 7 -4.51 -8.18 -0.63
N GLN A 8 -5.41 -9.00 -0.09
CA GLN A 8 -6.78 -8.62 0.29
C GLN A 8 -7.48 -7.72 -0.76
N ASN A 9 -7.48 -8.18 -2.02
CA ASN A 9 -7.90 -7.40 -3.18
C ASN A 9 -8.94 -8.12 -4.03
N HIS A 10 -9.88 -7.37 -4.59
CA HIS A 10 -10.81 -7.86 -5.60
C HIS A 10 -10.72 -7.04 -6.88
N GLY A 11 -9.81 -7.45 -7.79
CA GLY A 11 -9.48 -6.71 -9.02
C GLY A 11 -10.68 -6.28 -9.89
N LYS A 12 -11.66 -7.18 -10.12
CA LYS A 12 -12.83 -6.83 -10.95
C LYS A 12 -13.72 -5.74 -10.34
N LEU A 13 -13.88 -5.73 -9.01
CA LEU A 13 -14.69 -4.74 -8.30
C LEU A 13 -13.90 -3.48 -7.94
N GLY A 14 -12.56 -3.54 -8.02
CA GLY A 14 -11.70 -2.42 -7.67
C GLY A 14 -11.65 -2.15 -6.17
N LEU A 15 -11.78 -3.18 -5.32
CA LEU A 15 -11.87 -3.01 -3.86
C LEU A 15 -10.64 -3.56 -3.15
N TRP A 16 -10.11 -2.77 -2.22
CA TRP A 16 -9.08 -3.16 -1.26
C TRP A 16 -9.54 -2.85 0.16
N ASP A 17 -9.56 -3.87 1.02
CA ASP A 17 -9.87 -3.76 2.45
C ASP A 17 -9.07 -4.82 3.20
N ALA A 18 -8.48 -4.51 4.36
CA ALA A 18 -7.64 -5.47 5.09
C ALA A 18 -8.37 -6.79 5.46
N ASN A 19 -9.69 -6.76 5.55
CA ASN A 19 -10.58 -7.87 5.90
C ASN A 19 -11.56 -8.18 4.75
N LEU A 20 -11.16 -7.94 3.48
CA LEU A 20 -12.01 -8.19 2.32
C LEU A 20 -12.43 -9.66 2.20
N PHE A 21 -11.52 -10.58 2.52
CA PHE A 21 -11.76 -12.01 2.59
C PHE A 21 -11.52 -12.54 4.01
N ASP A 22 -12.53 -13.24 4.53
CA ASP A 22 -12.48 -13.94 5.83
C ASP A 22 -11.76 -15.30 5.68
N TYR A 23 -10.44 -15.25 5.49
CA TYR A 23 -9.64 -16.47 5.39
C TYR A 23 -9.62 -17.25 6.72
N ASP A 24 -9.62 -16.55 7.84
CA ASP A 24 -9.57 -17.16 9.17
C ASP A 24 -10.81 -18.03 9.42
N GLY A 25 -12.00 -17.51 9.11
CA GLY A 25 -13.26 -18.26 9.19
C GLY A 25 -13.32 -19.44 8.23
N VAL A 26 -12.74 -19.30 7.03
CA VAL A 26 -12.74 -20.37 6.01
C VAL A 26 -11.78 -21.50 6.35
N TYR A 27 -10.58 -21.19 6.83
CA TYR A 27 -9.53 -22.19 7.09
C TYR A 27 -9.45 -22.62 8.55
N GLY A 28 -10.13 -21.93 9.46
CA GLY A 28 -10.12 -22.23 10.90
C GLY A 28 -8.79 -21.90 11.58
N THR A 29 -7.98 -21.01 11.01
CA THR A 29 -6.69 -20.56 11.56
C THR A 29 -6.43 -19.11 11.22
N GLY A 30 -5.83 -18.36 12.16
CA GLY A 30 -5.45 -16.96 11.96
C GLY A 30 -4.12 -16.78 11.23
N PHE A 31 -3.94 -15.60 10.64
CA PHE A 31 -2.68 -15.16 10.02
C PHE A 31 -2.10 -13.96 10.79
N ASP A 32 -1.50 -14.23 11.96
CA ASP A 32 -1.19 -13.22 12.98
C ASP A 32 0.13 -12.44 12.78
N MET A 33 0.76 -12.54 11.61
CA MET A 33 2.00 -11.79 11.35
C MET A 33 1.69 -10.30 11.20
N ASP A 34 2.35 -9.45 11.97
CA ASP A 34 2.29 -8.01 11.76
C ASP A 34 3.03 -7.58 10.47
N LYS A 35 2.94 -6.30 10.13
CA LYS A 35 3.52 -5.78 8.89
C LYS A 35 5.04 -5.94 8.81
N ALA A 36 5.75 -5.79 9.94
CA ALA A 36 7.20 -5.93 9.99
C ALA A 36 7.61 -7.38 9.77
N ALA A 37 6.99 -8.31 10.50
CA ALA A 37 7.21 -9.75 10.33
C ALA A 37 6.88 -10.20 8.90
N ARG A 38 5.77 -9.72 8.31
CA ARG A 38 5.43 -10.05 6.91
C ARG A 38 6.50 -9.56 5.93
N LEU A 39 7.14 -8.43 6.21
CA LEU A 39 8.23 -7.89 5.37
C LEU A 39 9.52 -8.71 5.55
N GLU A 40 9.93 -8.97 6.80
CA GLU A 40 11.14 -9.72 7.16
C GLU A 40 11.13 -11.16 6.63
N TYR A 41 9.98 -11.82 6.69
CA TYR A 41 9.81 -13.20 6.24
C TYR A 41 9.32 -13.30 4.77
N GLY A 42 9.27 -12.19 4.03
CA GLY A 42 8.98 -12.19 2.59
C GLY A 42 7.52 -12.50 2.22
N GLN A 43 6.59 -12.35 3.15
CA GLN A 43 5.15 -12.52 2.90
C GLN A 43 4.57 -11.31 2.14
N THR A 44 5.06 -10.10 2.42
CA THR A 44 4.67 -8.85 1.76
C THR A 44 5.88 -8.03 1.36
N GLN A 45 5.74 -7.25 0.30
CA GLN A 45 6.72 -6.25 -0.17
C GLN A 45 6.02 -5.31 -1.17
N MET A 46 6.66 -4.21 -1.56
CA MET A 46 6.14 -3.41 -2.66
C MET A 46 6.15 -4.22 -3.96
N THR A 47 5.00 -4.32 -4.64
CA THR A 47 4.86 -5.06 -5.90
C THR A 47 4.37 -4.19 -7.05
N HIS A 48 3.63 -3.11 -6.76
CA HIS A 48 3.06 -2.25 -7.80
C HIS A 48 3.00 -0.78 -7.38
N ALA A 49 3.01 0.11 -8.37
CA ALA A 49 2.95 1.55 -8.18
C ALA A 49 1.72 2.15 -8.88
N MET A 50 1.03 3.06 -8.19
CA MET A 50 -0.23 3.68 -8.62
C MET A 50 -0.35 5.12 -8.13
N LEU A 51 -1.47 5.78 -8.43
CA LEU A 51 -1.70 7.20 -8.13
C LEU A 51 -2.92 7.43 -7.25
N PHE A 52 -2.74 8.19 -6.17
CA PHE A 52 -3.85 8.71 -5.38
C PHE A 52 -4.52 9.88 -6.12
N THR A 53 -5.85 9.83 -6.25
CA THR A 53 -6.64 10.88 -6.91
C THR A 53 -7.74 11.47 -6.02
N GLY A 54 -7.94 10.91 -4.82
CA GLY A 54 -8.87 11.45 -3.85
C GLY A 54 -8.79 10.73 -2.51
N VAL A 55 -9.28 11.38 -1.47
CA VAL A 55 -9.44 10.81 -0.14
C VAL A 55 -10.79 11.25 0.42
N ASP A 56 -11.48 10.32 1.05
CA ASP A 56 -12.69 10.55 1.81
C ASP A 56 -12.33 10.64 3.29
N VAL A 57 -12.63 11.79 3.90
CA VAL A 57 -12.22 12.15 5.26
C VAL A 57 -13.46 12.42 6.09
N VAL A 58 -13.58 11.72 7.22
CA VAL A 58 -14.67 11.90 8.21
C VAL A 58 -14.03 12.20 9.56
N ASP A 59 -14.47 13.27 10.22
CA ASP A 59 -13.94 13.73 11.51
C ASP A 59 -12.40 13.88 11.55
N GLY A 60 -11.84 14.34 10.42
CA GLY A 60 -10.39 14.53 10.26
C GLY A 60 -9.59 13.26 10.04
N LYS A 61 -10.24 12.09 9.92
CA LYS A 61 -9.57 10.79 9.66
C LYS A 61 -9.89 10.28 8.26
N PRO A 62 -8.90 9.79 7.51
CA PRO A 62 -9.15 9.12 6.23
C PRO A 62 -9.96 7.85 6.47
N ARG A 63 -11.00 7.65 5.65
CA ARG A 63 -11.81 6.43 5.64
C ARG A 63 -11.46 5.58 4.43
N ARG A 64 -11.37 6.21 3.25
CA ARG A 64 -11.11 5.57 1.96
C ARG A 64 -10.31 6.46 1.04
N TRP A 65 -9.59 5.84 0.13
CA TRP A 65 -8.74 6.47 -0.87
C TRP A 65 -9.21 6.06 -2.26
N ARG A 66 -9.29 7.03 -3.17
CA ARG A 66 -9.51 6.77 -4.59
C ARG A 66 -8.17 6.65 -5.29
N VAL A 67 -8.00 5.55 -6.01
CA VAL A 67 -6.74 5.15 -6.62
C VAL A 67 -6.95 4.99 -8.12
N GLU A 68 -6.13 5.68 -8.92
CA GLU A 68 -6.02 5.42 -10.35
C GLU A 68 -5.00 4.31 -10.59
N ASN A 69 -5.43 3.26 -11.30
CA ASN A 69 -4.60 2.13 -11.66
C ASN A 69 -4.27 2.14 -13.17
N SER A 70 -3.31 1.33 -13.59
CA SER A 70 -2.79 1.26 -14.96
C SER A 70 -3.17 -0.03 -15.70
N TYR A 71 -4.20 -0.75 -15.23
CA TYR A 71 -4.67 -2.02 -15.79
C TYR A 71 -5.79 -1.89 -16.83
N GLY A 72 -6.00 -0.68 -17.38
CA GLY A 72 -7.10 -0.39 -18.29
C GLY A 72 -8.44 -0.14 -17.59
N ASP A 73 -9.49 0.08 -18.37
CA ASP A 73 -10.81 0.51 -17.88
C ASP A 73 -11.79 -0.64 -17.57
N ALA A 74 -11.42 -1.88 -17.91
CA ALA A 74 -12.26 -3.07 -17.70
C ALA A 74 -12.29 -3.59 -16.26
N VAL A 75 -11.46 -3.03 -15.37
CA VAL A 75 -11.36 -3.40 -13.95
C VAL A 75 -11.73 -2.24 -13.04
N GLY A 76 -12.27 -2.55 -11.87
CA GLY A 76 -12.76 -1.54 -10.93
C GLY A 76 -13.85 -0.66 -11.55
N ASP A 77 -13.86 0.61 -11.15
CA ASP A 77 -14.71 1.63 -11.77
C ASP A 77 -13.90 2.38 -12.83
N LYS A 78 -13.92 1.87 -14.07
CA LYS A 78 -13.18 2.45 -15.21
C LYS A 78 -11.69 2.63 -14.92
N GLY A 79 -11.05 1.61 -14.32
CA GLY A 79 -9.64 1.63 -13.94
C GLY A 79 -9.36 2.24 -12.56
N PHE A 80 -10.38 2.78 -11.88
CA PHE A 80 -10.24 3.28 -10.51
C PHE A 80 -10.57 2.22 -9.47
N PHE A 81 -9.79 2.26 -8.39
CA PHE A 81 -9.94 1.40 -7.22
C PHE A 81 -10.30 2.24 -6.01
N LEU A 82 -11.07 1.64 -5.11
CA LEU A 82 -11.40 2.16 -3.79
C LEU A 82 -10.63 1.35 -2.75
N MET A 83 -9.78 2.03 -2.00
CA MET A 83 -8.95 1.45 -0.96
C MET A 83 -9.38 1.95 0.41
N ASN A 84 -9.80 1.06 1.30
CA ASN A 84 -10.09 1.44 2.68
C ASN A 84 -8.78 1.74 3.43
N ASP A 85 -8.86 2.64 4.42
CA ASP A 85 -7.69 3.06 5.20
C ASP A 85 -7.04 1.90 5.98
N SER A 86 -7.85 0.90 6.37
CA SER A 86 -7.37 -0.37 6.94
C SER A 86 -6.37 -1.08 6.03
N TRP A 87 -6.58 -1.06 4.71
CA TRP A 87 -5.67 -1.66 3.76
C TRP A 87 -4.41 -0.82 3.57
N PHE A 88 -4.57 0.52 3.54
CA PHE A 88 -3.44 1.45 3.47
C PHE A 88 -2.43 1.12 4.58
N GLU A 89 -2.89 1.02 5.83
CA GLU A 89 -2.02 0.72 6.97
C GLU A 89 -1.20 -0.56 6.78
N GLN A 90 -1.82 -1.62 6.24
CA GLN A 90 -1.22 -2.95 6.19
C GLN A 90 -0.28 -3.18 5.00
N TYR A 91 -0.55 -2.57 3.84
CA TYR A 91 0.08 -2.95 2.57
C TYR A 91 0.67 -1.78 1.76
N MET A 92 0.57 -0.53 2.23
CA MET A 92 1.32 0.61 1.68
C MET A 92 2.74 0.67 2.23
N PHE A 93 3.74 0.94 1.39
CA PHE A 93 5.14 1.09 1.83
C PHE A 93 5.69 2.49 1.55
N GLU A 94 5.32 3.11 0.42
CA GLU A 94 5.92 4.36 -0.02
C GLU A 94 4.90 5.33 -0.63
N ILE A 95 5.09 6.63 -0.34
CA ILE A 95 4.51 7.73 -1.10
C ILE A 95 5.60 8.67 -1.60
N ALA A 96 5.33 9.33 -2.73
CA ALA A 96 6.12 10.45 -3.20
C ALA A 96 5.32 11.73 -3.01
N ALA A 97 5.92 12.73 -2.36
CA ALA A 97 5.30 14.03 -2.09
C ALA A 97 6.30 15.17 -2.31
N PRO A 98 5.84 16.38 -2.66
CA PRO A 98 6.73 17.54 -2.77
C PRO A 98 7.43 17.86 -1.44
N LYS A 99 8.74 18.15 -1.46
CA LYS A 99 9.53 18.51 -0.25
C LYS A 99 8.88 19.65 0.56
N SER A 100 8.26 20.62 -0.14
CA SER A 100 7.56 21.75 0.48
C SER A 100 6.33 21.38 1.32
N ARG A 101 5.83 20.14 1.21
CA ARG A 101 4.72 19.61 2.03
C ARG A 101 5.19 18.88 3.28
N LEU A 102 6.49 18.64 3.43
CA LEU A 102 7.07 17.96 4.57
C LEU A 102 7.27 18.94 5.74
N SER A 103 7.18 18.44 6.97
CA SER A 103 7.56 19.21 8.15
C SER A 103 9.04 19.62 8.08
N PRO A 104 9.46 20.69 8.77
CA PRO A 104 10.88 21.07 8.83
C PRO A 104 11.80 19.93 9.28
N GLU A 105 11.34 19.10 10.23
CA GLU A 105 12.05 17.91 10.71
C GLU A 105 12.29 16.89 9.59
N LEU A 106 11.25 16.54 8.84
CA LEU A 106 11.37 15.59 7.71
C LEU A 106 12.23 16.17 6.58
N GLN A 107 12.19 17.48 6.35
CA GLN A 107 13.05 18.12 5.35
C GLN A 107 14.53 18.06 5.76
N ALA A 108 14.84 18.22 7.04
CA ALA A 108 16.20 18.12 7.57
C ALA A 108 16.71 16.67 7.56
N ALA A 109 15.84 15.68 7.78
CA ALA A 109 16.21 14.27 7.71
C ALA A 109 16.78 13.86 6.34
N LEU A 110 16.38 14.55 5.26
CA LEU A 110 16.90 14.30 3.90
C LEU A 110 18.40 14.63 3.74
N ASP A 111 18.96 15.46 4.63
CA ASP A 111 20.36 15.88 4.57
C ASP A 111 21.26 15.04 5.49
N THR A 112 20.72 13.99 6.11
CA THR A 112 21.48 13.07 6.97
C THR A 112 22.16 11.96 6.15
N GLU A 113 23.20 11.34 6.73
CA GLU A 113 23.85 10.18 6.09
C GLU A 113 22.85 9.01 6.00
N PRO A 114 22.56 8.49 4.79
CA PRO A 114 21.56 7.45 4.62
C PRO A 114 22.04 6.11 5.19
N ILE A 115 21.11 5.36 5.79
CA ILE A 115 21.36 3.98 6.16
C ILE A 115 21.38 3.13 4.88
N VAL A 116 22.54 2.57 4.56
CA VAL A 116 22.70 1.68 3.40
C VAL A 116 22.17 0.29 3.75
N LEU A 117 21.08 -0.10 3.10
CA LEU A 117 20.49 -1.43 3.23
C LEU A 117 21.13 -2.42 2.24
N PRO A 118 21.10 -3.74 2.52
CA PRO A 118 21.56 -4.74 1.57
C PRO A 118 20.79 -4.69 0.23
N PRO A 119 21.40 -5.09 -0.90
CA PRO A 119 20.74 -5.05 -2.22
C PRO A 119 19.46 -5.89 -2.34
N TRP A 120 19.24 -6.85 -1.45
CA TRP A 120 18.07 -7.73 -1.42
C TRP A 120 17.03 -7.30 -0.39
N ASP A 121 17.21 -6.14 0.26
CA ASP A 121 16.24 -5.62 1.21
C ASP A 121 14.87 -5.41 0.52
N PRO A 122 13.75 -5.82 1.14
CA PRO A 122 12.43 -5.75 0.52
C PRO A 122 11.94 -4.30 0.33
N MET A 123 12.53 -3.31 1.01
CA MET A 123 12.27 -1.89 0.75
C MET A 123 12.92 -1.37 -0.54
N GLY A 124 13.83 -2.16 -1.13
CA GLY A 124 14.37 -1.92 -2.48
C GLY A 124 13.56 -2.59 -3.60
N ALA A 125 12.46 -3.27 -3.27
CA ALA A 125 11.61 -3.91 -4.27
C ALA A 125 11.09 -2.85 -5.23
N LEU A 126 11.54 -2.91 -6.49
CA LEU A 126 10.96 -2.14 -7.57
C LEU A 126 9.70 -2.86 -8.03
N ALA A 127 8.68 -2.11 -8.46
CA ALA A 127 7.45 -2.61 -9.10
C ALA A 127 7.77 -3.32 -10.42
N ARG A 128 8.49 -4.44 -10.36
CA ARG A 128 8.82 -5.29 -11.48
C ARG A 128 7.53 -5.98 -11.88
N SER A 129 7.14 -5.77 -13.13
CA SER A 129 6.19 -6.63 -13.82
C SER A 129 6.65 -8.08 -13.64
N ARG A 130 5.81 -8.93 -13.02
CA ARG A 130 5.93 -10.37 -13.22
C ARG A 130 5.51 -10.72 -14.64
#